data_AF-A0AAU9W525-F1
#
_entry.id   AF-A0AAU9W525-F1
#
_cell.length_a   1.000
_cell.length_b   1.000
_cell.length_c   1.000
_cell.angle_alpha   90.00
_cell.angle_beta   90.00
_cell.angle_gamma   90.00
#
_symmetry.space_group_name_H-M   'P 1'
#
loop_
_entity.id
_entity.type
_entity.pdbx_description
1 polymer ?
#
loop_
_entity_poly.entity_id
_entity_poly.type
_entity_poly.pdbx_seq_one_letter_code
_entity_poly.pdbx_strand_id
1 'polypeptide(L)'
;KIPSKLCFLFIVKRGIIARDDLSHALYIIPVDDFQKKYPKIKQYEDVVCHGTEFPMAEEKQLKPNFLFHRIWIDGICKIHFEMVSGETFSIVSPSEISANVTEILSRSKDRVGCEFSAVVLTRCTGGKDQLFEDNIRIRIESEGKSFHFMLPIAYYEASISPWLYNSHAVTAMPDEDREVLRSCHVSILKNIANPISLCDHLYQHKIFDIGDLEEVQNITRKRDQNAFVLRTIQTRGNILDLVIEIMRGQRENQEAAAILQRKRH
;
A
#
# COMPACT_ATOMS: atom_id res chain seq x y z
N LYS A 1 31.02 7.11 26.08
CA LYS A 1 29.78 6.28 26.09
C LYS A 1 28.92 6.77 24.94
N ILE A 2 28.51 5.87 24.05
CA ILE A 2 27.52 6.21 23.04
C ILE A 2 26.19 6.38 23.79
N PRO A 3 25.43 7.47 23.61
CA PRO A 3 24.20 7.67 24.35
C PRO A 3 23.11 6.74 23.84
N SER A 4 22.48 6.00 24.76
CA SER A 4 21.23 5.30 24.47
C SER A 4 20.17 6.31 24.03
N LYS A 5 19.42 5.99 22.97
CA LYS A 5 18.38 6.85 22.42
C LYS A 5 17.05 6.12 22.36
N LEU A 6 15.99 6.79 22.79
CA LEU A 6 14.63 6.32 22.59
C LEU A 6 14.22 6.58 21.14
N CYS A 7 13.86 5.53 20.42
CA CYS A 7 13.48 5.58 19.02
C CYS A 7 12.06 5.05 18.81
N PHE A 8 11.37 5.64 17.85
CA PHE A 8 10.20 5.07 17.20
C PHE A 8 10.61 4.11 16.11
N LEU A 9 9.88 3.00 16.08
CA LEU A 9 9.96 2.01 15.04
C LEU A 9 8.60 1.93 14.37
N PHE A 10 8.61 2.07 13.05
CA PHE A 10 7.42 1.82 12.27
C PHE A 10 7.78 1.25 10.93
N ILE A 11 6.84 0.48 10.40
CA ILE A 11 6.99 -0.19 9.13
C ILE A 11 5.97 0.39 8.17
N VAL A 12 6.40 0.63 6.95
CA VAL A 12 5.52 0.92 5.82
C VAL A 12 5.61 -0.21 4.82
N LYS A 13 4.48 -0.57 4.23
CA LYS A 13 4.44 -1.46 3.09
C LYS A 13 4.67 -0.62 1.85
N ARG A 14 5.79 -0.83 1.17
CA ARG A 14 6.07 -0.22 -0.12
C ARG A 14 5.33 -1.01 -1.19
N GLY A 15 4.98 -0.35 -2.29
CA GLY A 15 4.31 -1.00 -3.43
C GLY A 15 5.07 -2.23 -3.95
N ILE A 16 4.37 -3.06 -4.74
CA ILE A 16 4.92 -4.27 -5.36
C ILE A 16 6.02 -3.87 -6.36
N ILE A 17 7.29 -4.20 -6.07
CA ILE A 17 8.45 -3.82 -6.90
C ILE A 17 8.57 -4.72 -8.14
N ALA A 18 8.18 -5.99 -8.01
CA ALA A 18 8.08 -6.98 -9.08
C ALA A 18 6.94 -7.94 -8.76
N ARG A 19 6.33 -8.60 -9.76
CA ARG A 19 5.05 -9.33 -9.62
C ARG A 19 4.94 -10.14 -8.33
N ASP A 20 5.99 -10.87 -7.93
CA ASP A 20 5.99 -11.76 -6.76
C ASP A 20 6.75 -11.26 -5.52
N ASP A 21 7.35 -10.06 -5.57
CA ASP A 21 8.19 -9.51 -4.50
C ASP A 21 7.48 -8.35 -3.79
N LEU A 22 7.16 -8.57 -2.51
CA LEU A 22 6.67 -7.53 -1.60
C LEU A 22 7.84 -6.81 -0.94
N SER A 23 7.75 -5.48 -0.86
CA SER A 23 8.74 -4.65 -0.19
C SER A 23 8.16 -3.97 1.03
N HIS A 24 8.85 -4.07 2.15
CA HIS A 24 8.53 -3.32 3.36
C HIS A 24 9.78 -2.57 3.83
N ALA A 25 9.55 -1.39 4.40
CA ALA A 25 10.62 -0.59 4.98
C ALA A 25 10.36 -0.33 6.46
N LEU A 26 11.29 -0.81 7.29
CA LEU A 26 11.36 -0.51 8.71
C LEU A 26 12.17 0.76 8.92
N TYR A 27 11.53 1.79 9.46
CA TYR A 27 12.17 3.03 9.88
C TYR A 27 12.49 3.01 11.36
N ILE A 28 13.67 3.52 11.71
CA ILE A 28 14.08 3.76 13.09
C ILE A 28 14.42 5.24 13.24
N ILE A 29 13.59 5.96 14.00
CA ILE A 29 13.68 7.41 14.15
C ILE A 29 13.76 7.78 15.63
N PRO A 30 14.71 8.62 16.07
CA PRO A 30 14.71 9.15 17.43
C PRO A 30 13.39 9.87 17.76
N VAL A 31 12.83 9.65 18.95
CA VAL A 31 11.55 10.25 19.36
C VAL A 31 11.54 11.77 19.21
N ASP A 32 12.63 12.43 19.59
CA ASP A 32 12.77 13.89 19.53
C ASP A 32 12.78 14.44 18.09
N ASP A 33 13.12 13.60 17.11
CA ASP A 33 13.21 13.99 15.70
C ASP A 33 11.97 13.63 14.88
N PHE A 34 11.09 12.77 15.41
CA PHE A 34 10.00 12.16 14.65
C PHE A 34 9.07 13.17 13.99
N GLN A 35 8.62 14.18 14.74
CA GLN A 35 7.74 15.25 14.26
C GLN A 35 8.31 15.97 13.02
N LYS A 36 9.63 16.15 12.99
CA LYS A 36 10.31 16.86 11.92
C LYS A 36 10.54 15.98 10.69
N LYS A 37 10.74 14.68 10.90
CA LYS A 37 11.25 13.78 9.87
C LYS A 37 10.17 12.87 9.27
N TYR A 38 9.16 12.46 10.04
CA TYR A 38 8.05 11.62 9.56
C TYR A 38 7.29 12.24 8.37
N PRO A 39 6.94 13.55 8.35
CA PRO A 39 6.26 14.15 7.19
C PRO A 39 7.10 14.06 5.90
N LYS A 40 8.43 14.13 6.02
CA LYS A 40 9.34 14.01 4.88
C LYS A 40 9.46 12.57 4.40
N ILE A 41 9.47 11.60 5.32
CA ILE A 41 9.41 10.17 4.98
C ILE A 41 8.14 9.90 4.20
N LYS A 42 6.99 10.35 4.72
CA LYS A 42 5.70 10.19 4.07
C LYS A 42 5.70 10.76 2.65
N GLN A 43 6.10 12.02 2.51
CA GLN A 43 6.19 12.67 1.20
C GLN A 43 7.12 11.93 0.22
N TYR A 44 8.28 11.44 0.69
CA TYR A 44 9.23 10.73 -0.17
C TYR A 44 8.69 9.38 -0.63
N GLU A 45 8.18 8.59 0.32
CA GLU A 45 7.62 7.27 0.08
C GLU A 45 6.36 7.33 -0.81
N ASP A 46 5.51 8.36 -0.63
CA ASP A 46 4.36 8.65 -1.49
C ASP A 46 4.78 8.92 -2.96
N VAL A 47 5.93 9.58 -3.16
CA VAL A 47 6.43 9.97 -4.49
C VAL A 47 7.21 8.84 -5.17
N VAL A 48 7.98 8.06 -4.39
CA VAL A 48 8.93 7.07 -4.94
C VAL A 48 8.30 5.68 -5.09
N CYS A 49 7.34 5.33 -4.25
CA CYS A 49 6.71 4.02 -4.25
C CYS A 49 5.18 4.20 -4.30
N HIS A 50 4.61 4.22 -5.51
CA HIS A 50 3.17 4.25 -5.70
C HIS A 50 2.50 3.08 -4.94
N GLY A 51 1.45 3.39 -4.17
CA GLY A 51 0.76 2.40 -3.34
C GLY A 51 1.43 2.11 -2.00
N THR A 52 2.34 2.97 -1.53
CA THR A 52 2.87 2.87 -0.17
C THR A 52 1.77 3.09 0.85
N GLU A 53 1.67 2.14 1.78
CA GLU A 53 0.66 2.16 2.83
C GLU A 53 1.31 2.62 4.14
N PHE A 54 0.85 3.77 4.63
CA PHE A 54 1.28 4.31 5.91
C PHE A 54 0.32 3.88 7.02
N PRO A 55 0.83 3.46 8.18
CA PRO A 55 0.01 2.94 9.25
C PRO A 55 -0.84 3.99 10.02
N MET A 56 -1.10 5.20 9.52
CA MET A 56 -1.53 6.31 10.37
C MET A 56 -2.95 6.86 10.19
N ALA A 57 -3.73 6.69 11.27
CA ALA A 57 -4.55 7.75 11.86
C ALA A 57 -3.66 8.73 12.65
N GLU A 58 -4.16 9.96 12.85
CA GLU A 58 -3.43 11.15 13.29
C GLU A 58 -2.45 10.99 14.48
N GLU A 59 -1.28 11.61 14.32
CA GLU A 59 -0.09 11.68 15.18
C GLU A 59 -0.32 11.86 16.69
N LYS A 60 -1.42 12.49 17.10
CA LYS A 60 -1.70 12.80 18.51
C LYS A 60 -2.31 11.63 19.29
N GLN A 61 -2.64 10.51 18.64
CA GLN A 61 -3.31 9.36 19.26
C GLN A 61 -2.53 8.04 19.15
N LEU A 62 -1.26 8.06 18.74
CA LEU A 62 -0.44 6.86 18.59
C LEU A 62 -0.07 6.23 19.95
N LYS A 63 -1.00 5.43 20.49
CA LYS A 63 -0.65 4.37 21.45
C LYS A 63 0.21 3.33 20.69
N PRO A 64 1.24 2.75 21.34
CA PRO A 64 1.95 1.61 20.75
C PRO A 64 0.95 0.56 20.28
N ASN A 65 1.07 0.15 19.02
CA ASN A 65 0.25 -0.88 18.39
C ASN A 65 1.17 -1.84 17.64
N PHE A 66 0.63 -2.82 16.91
CA PHE A 66 1.44 -3.84 16.25
C PHE A 66 2.47 -3.29 15.25
N LEU A 67 2.22 -2.11 14.65
CA LEU A 67 3.06 -1.52 13.61
C LEU A 67 3.93 -0.35 14.11
N PHE A 68 3.72 0.10 15.35
CA PHE A 68 4.40 1.25 15.92
C PHE A 68 4.90 0.96 17.33
N HIS A 69 6.22 0.95 17.50
CA HIS A 69 6.89 0.59 18.75
C HIS A 69 7.86 1.67 19.21
N ARG A 70 8.12 1.71 20.52
CA ARG A 70 9.17 2.54 21.12
C ARG A 70 10.21 1.63 21.76
N ILE A 71 11.47 1.77 21.36
CA ILE A 71 12.57 1.00 21.96
C ILE A 71 13.74 1.91 22.28
N TRP A 72 14.50 1.54 23.31
CA TRP A 72 15.80 2.14 23.58
C TRP A 72 16.86 1.41 22.78
N ILE A 73 17.61 2.14 21.97
CA ILE A 73 18.74 1.62 21.21
C ILE A 73 20.03 2.19 21.81
N ASP A 74 20.97 1.30 22.12
CA ASP A 74 22.31 1.63 22.56
C ASP A 74 23.34 0.84 21.73
N GLY A 75 24.51 1.42 21.49
CA GLY A 75 25.62 0.76 20.79
C GLY A 75 25.26 0.24 19.40
N ILE A 76 25.38 -1.08 19.21
CA ILE A 76 25.06 -1.77 17.96
C ILE A 76 23.64 -2.32 18.03
N CYS A 77 22.84 -1.99 17.01
CA CYS A 77 21.50 -2.51 16.79
C CYS A 77 21.57 -3.59 15.70
N LYS A 78 21.17 -4.82 16.03
CA LYS A 78 20.97 -5.89 15.05
C LYS A 78 19.50 -6.11 14.81
N ILE A 79 19.10 -6.10 13.56
CA ILE A 79 17.72 -6.31 13.12
C ILE A 79 17.70 -7.64 12.37
N HIS A 80 16.89 -8.57 12.81
CA HIS A 80 16.69 -9.85 12.16
C HIS A 80 15.28 -9.96 11.63
N PHE A 81 15.15 -10.50 10.43
CA PHE A 81 13.90 -10.84 9.78
C PHE A 81 13.81 -12.35 9.66
N GLU A 82 12.71 -12.93 10.13
CA GLU A 82 12.44 -14.35 10.08
C GLU A 82 10.98 -14.58 9.65
N MET A 83 10.75 -15.53 8.74
CA MET A 83 9.40 -15.97 8.42
C MET A 83 8.87 -16.89 9.53
N VAL A 84 7.60 -16.72 9.93
CA VAL A 84 7.03 -17.56 10.99
C VAL A 84 6.55 -18.92 10.50
N SER A 85 5.80 -18.96 9.39
CA SER A 85 5.46 -20.23 8.73
C SER A 85 6.49 -20.56 7.65
N GLY A 86 6.77 -19.60 6.76
CA GLY A 86 7.73 -19.77 5.66
C GLY A 86 7.26 -20.74 4.56
N GLU A 87 6.00 -21.16 4.58
CA GLU A 87 5.43 -22.09 3.59
C GLU A 87 5.12 -21.39 2.25
N THR A 88 4.71 -20.12 2.32
CA THR A 88 4.18 -19.35 1.19
C THR A 88 5.02 -18.13 0.86
N PHE A 89 5.94 -17.78 1.76
CA PHE A 89 6.83 -16.64 1.64
C PHE A 89 8.26 -16.99 2.00
N SER A 90 9.20 -16.34 1.34
CA SER A 90 10.62 -16.40 1.66
C SER A 90 11.23 -15.00 1.71
N ILE A 91 12.13 -14.76 2.67
CA ILE A 91 12.88 -13.51 2.74
C ILE A 91 14.03 -13.57 1.71
N VAL A 92 14.06 -12.60 0.80
CA VAL A 92 15.07 -12.49 -0.28
C VAL A 92 16.17 -11.48 0.07
N SER A 93 15.83 -10.48 0.88
CA SER A 93 16.81 -9.53 1.43
C SER A 93 17.70 -10.22 2.49
N PRO A 94 18.82 -9.61 2.89
CA PRO A 94 19.56 -10.08 4.07
C PRO A 94 18.63 -10.25 5.28
N SER A 95 18.68 -11.42 5.92
CA SER A 95 17.89 -11.73 7.11
C SER A 95 18.43 -11.07 8.37
N GLU A 96 19.64 -10.49 8.33
CA GLU A 96 20.24 -9.69 9.40
C GLU A 96 20.79 -8.38 8.83
N ILE A 97 20.47 -7.27 9.53
CA ILE A 97 21.03 -5.95 9.29
C ILE A 97 21.63 -5.44 10.60
N SER A 98 22.90 -5.07 10.58
CA SER A 98 23.58 -4.46 11.72
C SER A 98 23.83 -2.98 11.45
N ALA A 99 23.47 -2.13 12.41
CA ALA A 99 23.70 -0.69 12.34
C ALA A 99 24.14 -0.15 13.69
N ASN A 100 25.12 0.74 13.70
CA ASN A 100 25.48 1.44 14.93
C ASN A 100 24.44 2.54 15.21
N VAL A 101 24.12 2.81 16.48
CA VAL A 101 23.22 3.92 16.84
C VAL A 101 23.75 5.25 16.31
N THR A 102 25.06 5.45 16.23
CA THR A 102 25.63 6.63 15.57
C THR A 102 25.29 6.69 14.08
N GLU A 103 25.16 5.57 13.37
CA GLU A 103 24.70 5.54 11.97
C GLU A 103 23.21 5.85 11.87
N ILE A 104 22.39 5.27 12.75
CA ILE A 104 20.95 5.58 12.88
C ILE A 104 20.75 7.08 13.11
N LEU A 105 21.63 7.69 13.92
CA LEU A 105 21.59 9.11 14.26
C LEU A 105 22.25 10.03 13.22
N SER A 106 23.26 9.57 12.48
CA SER A 106 24.13 10.45 11.67
C SER A 106 23.90 10.41 10.16
N ARG A 107 23.36 9.32 9.59
CA ARG A 107 23.31 9.17 8.15
C ARG A 107 21.96 8.70 7.62
N SER A 108 21.32 9.63 6.93
CA SER A 108 20.97 9.45 5.52
C SER A 108 22.23 9.04 4.73
N LYS A 109 22.44 7.75 4.46
CA LYS A 109 23.47 7.35 3.47
C LYS A 109 23.01 7.65 2.04
N ASP A 110 21.70 7.78 1.80
CA ASP A 110 21.14 8.19 0.52
C ASP A 110 20.60 9.62 0.55
N ARG A 111 21.19 10.46 -0.30
CA ARG A 111 21.03 11.93 -0.38
C ARG A 111 19.66 12.40 -0.91
N VAL A 112 18.64 11.55 -0.97
CA VAL A 112 17.37 11.90 -1.64
C VAL A 112 16.14 11.86 -0.72
N GLY A 113 16.20 11.19 0.42
CA GLY A 113 15.06 11.20 1.33
C GLY A 113 15.16 10.19 2.44
N CYS A 114 15.40 10.72 3.63
CA CYS A 114 14.91 10.21 4.91
C CYS A 114 15.54 8.96 5.56
N GLU A 115 16.32 9.23 6.62
CA GLU A 115 16.61 8.39 7.79
C GLU A 115 17.13 6.97 7.59
N PHE A 116 17.45 6.31 8.70
CA PHE A 116 17.82 4.91 8.69
C PHE A 116 16.57 4.06 8.42
N SER A 117 16.59 3.37 7.27
CA SER A 117 15.60 2.37 6.91
C SER A 117 16.25 1.01 6.66
N ALA A 118 15.64 -0.04 7.19
CA ALA A 118 15.95 -1.42 6.87
C ALA A 118 14.86 -1.95 5.93
N VAL A 119 15.24 -2.38 4.73
CA VAL A 119 14.29 -2.94 3.76
C VAL A 119 14.27 -4.45 3.91
N VAL A 120 13.06 -5.00 4.03
CA VAL A 120 12.82 -6.44 3.92
C VAL A 120 12.06 -6.73 2.63
N LEU A 121 12.64 -7.61 1.82
CA LEU A 121 12.02 -8.10 0.59
C LEU A 121 11.55 -9.52 0.84
N THR A 122 10.27 -9.77 0.60
CA THR A 122 9.68 -11.11 0.71
C THR A 122 9.10 -11.52 -0.62
N ARG A 123 9.48 -12.71 -1.07
CA ARG A 123 8.94 -13.34 -2.28
C ARG A 123 7.83 -14.29 -1.91
N CYS A 124 6.68 -14.12 -2.55
CA CYS A 124 5.63 -15.13 -2.51
C CYS A 124 5.99 -16.28 -3.44
N THR A 125 5.82 -17.51 -2.96
CA THR A 125 6.02 -18.75 -3.72
C THR A 125 4.70 -19.47 -4.03
N GLY A 126 3.58 -18.88 -3.66
CA GLY A 126 2.24 -19.44 -3.83
C GLY A 126 1.67 -19.32 -5.24
N GLY A 127 0.69 -20.18 -5.57
CA GLY A 127 0.01 -20.23 -6.89
C GLY A 127 -1.00 -19.09 -7.13
N LYS A 128 -1.48 -18.98 -8.37
CA LYS A 128 -2.10 -17.75 -8.92
C LYS A 128 -3.46 -17.30 -8.37
N ASP A 129 -4.12 -18.07 -7.49
CA ASP A 129 -5.54 -17.83 -7.15
C ASP A 129 -5.85 -17.85 -5.65
N GLN A 130 -4.83 -17.77 -4.79
CA GLN A 130 -4.99 -17.88 -3.34
C GLN A 130 -4.40 -16.67 -2.62
N LEU A 131 -5.11 -16.19 -1.59
CA LEU A 131 -4.56 -15.25 -0.63
C LEU A 131 -3.60 -16.03 0.26
N PHE A 132 -2.33 -15.62 0.25
CA PHE A 132 -1.34 -16.14 1.17
C PHE A 132 -1.09 -15.11 2.26
N GLU A 133 -1.25 -15.52 3.50
CA GLU A 133 -0.92 -14.72 4.67
C GLU A 133 0.19 -15.42 5.44
N ASP A 134 1.11 -14.63 5.96
CA ASP A 134 2.11 -15.08 6.92
C ASP A 134 2.51 -13.88 7.78
N ASN A 135 3.50 -14.08 8.65
CA ASN A 135 4.07 -13.02 9.43
C ASN A 135 5.59 -13.04 9.34
N ILE A 136 6.17 -11.86 9.22
CA ILE A 136 7.60 -11.65 9.48
C ILE A 136 7.75 -11.38 10.96
N ARG A 137 8.52 -12.21 11.64
CA ARG A 137 9.04 -11.90 12.97
C ARG A 137 10.24 -10.99 12.81
N ILE A 138 10.16 -9.82 13.44
CA ILE A 138 11.23 -8.84 13.45
C ILE A 138 11.81 -8.84 14.86
N ARG A 139 13.07 -9.25 14.96
CA ARG A 139 13.83 -9.23 16.21
C ARG A 139 14.87 -8.12 16.17
N ILE A 140 14.90 -7.31 17.20
CA ILE A 140 15.85 -6.21 17.34
C ILE A 140 16.64 -6.42 18.61
N GLU A 141 17.95 -6.61 18.45
CA GLU A 141 18.89 -6.81 19.55
C GLU A 141 19.77 -5.58 19.72
N SER A 142 19.85 -5.08 20.95
CA SER A 142 20.70 -3.96 21.33
C SER A 142 21.20 -4.16 22.76
N GLU A 143 22.53 -4.25 22.94
CA GLU A 143 23.22 -4.38 24.24
C GLU A 143 22.56 -5.41 25.20
N GLY A 144 22.25 -6.61 24.69
CA GLY A 144 21.67 -7.71 25.47
C GLY A 144 20.17 -7.61 25.73
N LYS A 145 19.49 -6.56 25.25
CA LYS A 145 18.03 -6.50 25.18
C LYS A 145 17.57 -6.97 23.81
N SER A 146 16.55 -7.82 23.80
CA SER A 146 15.88 -8.26 22.58
C SER A 146 14.44 -7.78 22.59
N PHE A 147 14.02 -7.13 21.52
CA PHE A 147 12.64 -6.76 21.26
C PHE A 147 12.14 -7.52 20.04
N HIS A 148 10.92 -8.05 20.11
CA HIS A 148 10.33 -8.80 19.02
C HIS A 148 8.94 -8.27 18.73
N PHE A 149 8.61 -8.15 17.45
CA PHE A 149 7.26 -7.85 17.02
C PHE A 149 6.97 -8.53 15.69
N MET A 150 5.69 -8.59 15.38
CA MET A 150 5.15 -9.31 14.23
C MET A 150 4.67 -8.32 13.20
N LEU A 151 5.12 -8.50 11.97
CA LEU A 151 4.58 -7.81 10.81
C LEU A 151 3.73 -8.80 10.01
N PRO A 152 2.40 -8.63 9.94
CA PRO A 152 1.60 -9.41 9.03
C PRO A 152 1.98 -9.08 7.59
N ILE A 153 2.14 -10.12 6.77
CA ILE A 153 2.30 -9.98 5.33
C ILE A 153 1.22 -10.77 4.62
N ALA A 154 0.73 -10.20 3.53
CA ALA A 154 -0.25 -10.84 2.68
C ALA A 154 0.10 -10.55 1.22
N TYR A 155 0.05 -11.59 0.40
CA TYR A 155 0.28 -11.52 -1.04
C TYR A 155 -0.86 -12.17 -1.79
N TYR A 156 -1.20 -11.51 -2.89
CA TYR A 156 -2.12 -11.97 -3.90
C TYR A 156 -1.53 -11.56 -5.25
N GLU A 157 -1.41 -12.49 -6.22
CA GLU A 157 -1.01 -12.10 -7.57
C GLU A 157 -2.12 -11.17 -8.12
N ALA A 158 -1.74 -9.96 -8.50
CA ALA A 158 -2.63 -8.82 -8.64
C ALA A 158 -3.85 -9.05 -9.54
N SER A 159 -5.02 -9.20 -8.91
CA SER A 159 -6.21 -8.41 -9.25
C SER A 159 -6.73 -7.54 -8.09
N ILE A 160 -6.18 -7.65 -6.87
CA ILE A 160 -6.68 -6.89 -5.72
C ILE A 160 -5.56 -6.61 -4.68
N SER A 161 -5.31 -5.34 -4.37
CA SER A 161 -4.49 -4.91 -3.23
C SER A 161 -5.23 -5.21 -1.90
N PRO A 162 -4.56 -5.57 -0.79
CA PRO A 162 -5.21 -5.81 0.51
C PRO A 162 -5.88 -4.60 1.17
N TRP A 163 -5.84 -3.39 0.58
CA TRP A 163 -6.71 -2.28 0.99
C TRP A 163 -7.93 -2.08 0.08
N LEU A 164 -8.05 -2.90 -0.97
CA LEU A 164 -9.28 -3.11 -1.74
C LEU A 164 -9.98 -4.43 -1.39
N TYR A 165 -9.35 -5.28 -0.59
CA TYR A 165 -9.98 -6.51 -0.08
C TYR A 165 -9.63 -6.74 1.40
N ASN A 166 -10.59 -6.49 2.26
CA ASN A 166 -10.63 -7.07 3.60
C ASN A 166 -11.75 -8.12 3.58
N SER A 167 -11.43 -9.40 3.77
CA SER A 167 -12.43 -10.47 3.80
C SER A 167 -13.31 -10.44 5.06
N HIS A 168 -12.91 -9.67 6.08
CA HIS A 168 -13.75 -9.31 7.25
C HIS A 168 -14.26 -7.87 7.22
N ALA A 169 -13.83 -7.05 6.25
CA ALA A 169 -14.44 -5.78 5.90
C ALA A 169 -14.79 -5.77 4.41
N VAL A 170 -15.81 -6.57 4.08
CA VAL A 170 -16.68 -6.29 2.95
C VAL A 170 -17.42 -4.99 3.26
N THR A 171 -16.73 -3.86 3.15
CA THR A 171 -17.44 -2.63 2.83
C THR A 171 -17.25 -2.48 1.34
N ALA A 172 -18.06 -3.23 0.59
CA ALA A 172 -18.37 -2.84 -0.78
C ALA A 172 -18.62 -1.32 -0.79
N MET A 173 -18.26 -0.63 -1.88
CA MET A 173 -18.29 0.84 -2.03
C MET A 173 -19.32 1.52 -1.09
N PRO A 174 -18.95 2.56 -0.32
CA PRO A 174 -19.87 3.23 0.61
C PRO A 174 -21.23 3.52 -0.04
N ASP A 175 -22.31 3.43 0.72
CA ASP A 175 -23.66 3.59 0.15
C ASP A 175 -23.85 4.99 -0.47
N GLU A 176 -23.16 6.00 0.05
CA GLU A 176 -23.11 7.35 -0.53
C GLU A 176 -22.47 7.34 -1.91
N ASP A 177 -21.33 6.67 -2.09
CA ASP A 177 -20.62 6.57 -3.37
C ASP A 177 -21.39 5.68 -4.38
N ARG A 178 -22.08 4.63 -3.89
CA ARG A 178 -23.01 3.85 -4.73
C ARG A 178 -24.18 4.70 -5.19
N GLU A 179 -24.73 5.54 -4.31
CA GLU A 179 -25.84 6.42 -4.65
C GLU A 179 -25.43 7.51 -5.62
N VAL A 180 -24.20 8.03 -5.52
CA VAL A 180 -23.60 8.88 -6.55
C VAL A 180 -23.62 8.16 -7.90
N LEU A 181 -23.07 6.94 -7.98
CA LEU A 181 -23.05 6.17 -9.24
C LEU A 181 -24.45 5.84 -9.78
N ARG A 182 -25.41 5.51 -8.91
CA ARG A 182 -26.80 5.23 -9.30
C ARG A 182 -27.51 6.48 -9.81
N SER A 183 -27.39 7.59 -9.09
CA SER A 183 -28.07 8.85 -9.41
C SER A 183 -27.60 9.49 -10.73
N CYS A 184 -26.38 9.19 -11.18
CA CYS A 184 -25.87 9.63 -12.48
C CYS A 184 -25.59 8.50 -13.48
N HIS A 185 -26.07 7.28 -13.22
CA HIS A 185 -25.84 6.08 -14.04
C HIS A 185 -26.10 6.33 -15.54
N VAL A 186 -27.28 6.87 -15.89
CA VAL A 186 -27.66 7.15 -17.28
C VAL A 186 -26.74 8.19 -17.93
N SER A 187 -26.31 9.20 -17.17
CA SER A 187 -25.42 10.25 -17.65
C SER A 187 -24.01 9.71 -17.85
N ILE A 188 -23.48 8.90 -16.94
CA ILE A 188 -22.14 8.31 -17.10
C ILE A 188 -22.10 7.33 -18.27
N LEU A 189 -23.13 6.48 -18.43
CA LEU A 189 -23.22 5.55 -19.56
C LEU A 189 -23.11 6.25 -20.93
N LYS A 190 -23.56 7.50 -21.04
CA LYS A 190 -23.47 8.29 -22.27
C LYS A 190 -22.12 8.99 -22.45
N ASN A 191 -21.44 9.33 -21.36
CA ASN A 191 -20.27 10.20 -21.36
C ASN A 191 -18.94 9.46 -21.20
N ILE A 192 -18.93 8.16 -20.89
CA ILE A 192 -17.72 7.33 -21.11
C ILE A 192 -17.55 7.17 -22.61
N ALA A 193 -16.56 7.88 -23.17
CA ALA A 193 -16.31 7.94 -24.60
C ALA A 193 -15.65 6.68 -25.13
N ASN A 194 -14.71 6.12 -24.38
CA ASN A 194 -13.95 4.93 -24.75
C ASN A 194 -13.82 3.98 -23.55
N PRO A 195 -14.72 2.99 -23.41
CA PRO A 195 -14.65 2.03 -22.30
C PRO A 195 -13.40 1.15 -22.36
N ILE A 196 -12.89 0.82 -23.56
CA ILE A 196 -11.70 -0.02 -23.69
C ILE A 196 -10.47 0.72 -23.16
N SER A 197 -10.25 1.96 -23.61
CA SER A 197 -9.17 2.82 -23.09
C SER A 197 -9.30 3.05 -21.58
N LEU A 198 -10.52 3.26 -21.09
CA LEU A 198 -10.77 3.35 -19.65
C LEU A 198 -10.37 2.05 -18.93
N CYS A 199 -10.80 0.89 -19.41
CA CYS A 199 -10.44 -0.41 -18.85
C CYS A 199 -8.93 -0.65 -18.87
N ASP A 200 -8.23 -0.29 -19.94
CA ASP A 200 -6.78 -0.43 -20.04
C ASP A 200 -6.08 0.38 -18.94
N HIS A 201 -6.55 1.59 -18.66
CA HIS A 201 -6.00 2.40 -17.58
C HIS A 201 -6.42 1.85 -16.21
N LEU A 202 -7.67 1.43 -16.03
CA LEU A 202 -8.10 0.74 -14.79
C LEU A 202 -7.26 -0.52 -14.53
N TYR A 203 -6.85 -1.24 -15.58
CA TYR A 203 -5.93 -2.38 -15.50
C TYR A 203 -4.50 -1.95 -15.15
N GLN A 204 -3.98 -0.87 -15.75
CA GLN A 204 -2.68 -0.28 -15.36
C GLN A 204 -2.66 0.08 -13.87
N HIS A 205 -3.77 0.62 -13.36
CA HIS A 205 -3.98 0.97 -11.95
C HIS A 205 -4.41 -0.22 -11.07
N LYS A 206 -4.44 -1.45 -11.60
CA LYS A 206 -4.77 -2.68 -10.85
C LYS A 206 -6.17 -2.71 -10.24
N ILE A 207 -7.11 -1.94 -10.82
CA ILE A 207 -8.53 -1.97 -10.49
C ILE A 207 -9.23 -3.07 -11.29
N PHE A 208 -8.82 -3.26 -12.55
CA PHE A 208 -9.31 -4.30 -13.46
C PHE A 208 -8.24 -5.39 -13.60
N ASP A 209 -8.69 -6.62 -13.83
CA ASP A 209 -7.83 -7.76 -14.16
C ASP A 209 -7.92 -8.15 -15.64
N ILE A 210 -7.14 -9.16 -16.04
CA ILE A 210 -7.13 -9.60 -17.44
C ILE A 210 -8.47 -10.20 -17.87
N GLY A 211 -9.22 -10.81 -16.94
CA GLY A 211 -10.56 -11.32 -17.20
C GLY A 211 -11.55 -10.18 -17.47
N ASP A 212 -11.46 -9.08 -16.72
CA ASP A 212 -12.27 -7.88 -16.97
C ASP A 212 -11.98 -7.28 -18.36
N LEU A 213 -10.71 -7.27 -18.79
CA LEU A 213 -10.32 -6.80 -20.12
C LEU A 213 -10.87 -7.71 -21.24
N GLU A 214 -10.79 -9.02 -21.07
CA GLU A 214 -11.35 -9.98 -22.01
C GLU A 214 -12.88 -9.87 -22.07
N GLU A 215 -13.55 -9.73 -20.92
CA GLU A 215 -15.00 -9.60 -20.85
C GLU A 215 -15.48 -8.32 -21.53
N VAL A 216 -14.88 -7.16 -21.24
CA VAL A 216 -15.28 -5.90 -21.87
C VAL A 216 -15.01 -5.89 -23.37
N GLN A 217 -13.95 -6.55 -23.83
CA GLN A 217 -13.63 -6.69 -25.26
C GLN A 217 -14.65 -7.59 -25.99
N ASN A 218 -15.18 -8.60 -25.30
CA ASN A 218 -16.20 -9.50 -25.85
C ASN A 218 -17.60 -8.85 -25.93
N ILE A 219 -17.84 -7.76 -25.21
CA ILE A 219 -19.11 -7.01 -25.28
C ILE A 219 -19.11 -6.11 -26.53
N THR A 220 -20.07 -6.34 -27.43
CA THR A 220 -20.14 -5.65 -28.72
C THR A 220 -20.76 -4.25 -28.66
N ARG A 221 -21.64 -4.00 -27.69
CA ARG A 221 -22.34 -2.71 -27.55
C ARG A 221 -21.62 -1.84 -26.55
N LYS A 222 -21.18 -0.64 -26.99
CA LYS A 222 -20.53 0.36 -26.12
C LYS A 222 -21.31 0.67 -24.84
N ARG A 223 -22.64 0.74 -24.92
CA ARG A 223 -23.49 0.99 -23.74
C ARG A 223 -23.34 -0.14 -22.70
N ASP A 224 -23.27 -1.38 -23.17
CA ASP A 224 -23.16 -2.56 -22.32
C ASP A 224 -21.72 -2.70 -21.79
N GLN A 225 -20.71 -2.28 -22.57
CA GLN A 225 -19.33 -2.11 -22.08
C GLN A 225 -19.27 -1.08 -20.94
N ASN A 226 -19.88 0.10 -21.13
CA ASN A 226 -19.94 1.13 -20.10
C ASN A 226 -20.68 0.62 -18.84
N ALA A 227 -21.74 -0.19 -19.02
CA ALA A 227 -22.48 -0.78 -17.90
C ALA A 227 -21.66 -1.82 -17.14
N PHE A 228 -20.91 -2.66 -17.87
CA PHE A 228 -19.95 -3.59 -17.29
C PHE A 228 -18.92 -2.82 -16.45
N VAL A 229 -18.28 -1.81 -17.03
CA VAL A 229 -17.27 -1.01 -16.33
C VAL A 229 -17.79 -0.42 -15.02
N LEU A 230 -18.97 0.19 -15.04
CA LEU A 230 -19.59 0.78 -13.85
C LEU A 230 -19.96 -0.26 -12.80
N ARG A 231 -20.45 -1.43 -13.23
CA ARG A 231 -20.76 -2.53 -12.32
C ARG A 231 -19.48 -3.05 -11.65
N THR A 232 -18.43 -3.28 -12.42
CA THR A 232 -17.15 -3.78 -11.92
C THR A 232 -16.56 -2.79 -10.91
N ILE A 233 -16.55 -1.48 -11.21
CA ILE A 233 -16.10 -0.44 -10.27
C ILE A 233 -16.83 -0.50 -8.92
N GLN A 234 -18.16 -0.70 -8.91
CA GLN A 234 -18.95 -0.78 -7.67
C GLN A 234 -18.56 -1.98 -6.78
N THR A 235 -18.03 -3.05 -7.38
CA THR A 235 -17.64 -4.26 -6.69
C THR A 235 -16.20 -4.25 -6.15
N ARG A 236 -15.39 -3.25 -6.52
CA ARG A 236 -13.94 -3.22 -6.26
C ARG A 236 -13.54 -2.31 -5.08
N GLY A 237 -14.45 -2.10 -4.12
CA GLY A 237 -14.17 -1.38 -2.86
C GLY A 237 -14.38 0.14 -2.91
N ASN A 238 -13.72 0.88 -2.02
CA ASN A 238 -13.79 2.35 -1.94
C ASN A 238 -12.79 3.01 -2.92
N ILE A 239 -13.11 2.96 -4.22
CA ILE A 239 -12.20 3.40 -5.30
C ILE A 239 -12.73 4.56 -6.14
N LEU A 240 -13.86 5.17 -5.77
CA LEU A 240 -14.54 6.13 -6.64
C LEU A 240 -13.65 7.36 -6.93
N ASP A 241 -12.90 7.83 -5.93
CA ASP A 241 -11.91 8.91 -6.09
C ASP A 241 -10.86 8.62 -7.15
N LEU A 242 -10.24 7.44 -7.04
CA LEU A 242 -9.20 7.00 -7.95
C LEU A 242 -9.73 6.86 -9.38
N VAL A 243 -10.94 6.31 -9.53
CA VAL A 243 -11.61 6.20 -10.84
C VAL A 243 -11.87 7.59 -11.44
N ILE A 244 -12.32 8.56 -10.65
CA ILE A 244 -12.53 9.94 -11.11
C ILE A 244 -11.21 10.55 -11.57
N GLU A 245 -10.12 10.34 -10.83
CA GLU A 245 -8.79 10.85 -11.20
C GLU A 245 -8.30 10.26 -12.53
N ILE A 246 -8.44 8.94 -12.72
CA ILE A 246 -8.10 8.25 -13.98
C ILE A 246 -8.91 8.82 -15.14
N MET A 247 -10.23 8.97 -14.96
CA MET A 247 -11.09 9.54 -15.99
C MET A 247 -10.73 11.01 -16.33
N ARG A 248 -10.28 11.80 -15.35
CA ARG A 248 -9.80 13.19 -15.58
C ARG A 248 -8.51 13.25 -16.39
N GLY A 249 -7.61 12.28 -16.16
CA GLY A 249 -6.37 12.15 -16.93
C GLY A 249 -6.60 11.83 -18.41
N GLN A 250 -7.77 11.28 -18.74
CA GLN A 250 -8.16 10.91 -20.10
C GLN A 250 -9.04 11.99 -20.72
N ARG A 251 -8.54 12.68 -21.75
CA ARG A 251 -9.26 13.77 -22.45
C ARG A 251 -10.70 13.38 -22.85
N GLU A 252 -10.89 12.15 -23.27
CA GLU A 252 -12.16 11.59 -23.73
C GLU A 252 -13.16 11.26 -22.60
N ASN A 253 -12.71 11.11 -21.35
CA ASN A 253 -13.57 10.77 -20.21
C ASN A 253 -13.71 11.91 -19.17
N GLN A 254 -13.20 13.10 -19.48
CA GLN A 254 -13.29 14.27 -18.59
C GLN A 254 -14.73 14.68 -18.25
N GLU A 255 -15.66 14.53 -19.20
CA GLU A 255 -17.07 14.85 -18.96
C GLU A 255 -17.73 13.85 -18.00
N ALA A 256 -17.42 12.55 -18.13
CA ALA A 256 -17.86 11.53 -17.17
C ALA A 256 -17.30 11.80 -15.76
N ALA A 257 -16.03 12.18 -15.66
CA ALA A 257 -15.42 12.53 -14.39
C ALA A 257 -16.06 13.77 -13.75
N ALA A 258 -16.35 14.81 -14.55
CA ALA A 258 -17.00 16.03 -14.08
C ALA A 258 -18.42 15.76 -13.56
N ILE A 259 -19.17 14.85 -14.19
CA ILE A 259 -20.50 14.44 -13.73
C ILE A 259 -20.41 13.77 -12.36
N LEU A 260 -19.47 12.84 -12.18
CA LEU A 260 -19.23 12.15 -10.91
C LEU A 260 -18.82 13.12 -9.81
N GLN A 261 -17.88 14.01 -10.11
CA GLN A 261 -17.37 14.97 -9.13
C GLN A 261 -18.44 15.98 -8.70
N ARG A 262 -19.29 16.46 -9.61
CA ARG A 262 -20.42 17.36 -9.30
C ARG A 262 -21.53 16.71 -8.48
N LYS A 263 -21.62 15.38 -8.49
CA LYS A 263 -22.65 14.66 -7.73
C LYS A 263 -22.18 14.27 -6.33
N ARG A 264 -20.87 14.30 -6.11
CA ARG A 264 -20.22 14.01 -4.83
C ARG A 264 -20.08 15.25 -3.94
N HIS A 265 -20.18 16.44 -4.51
CA HIS A 265 -20.22 17.75 -3.84
C HIS A 265 -21.63 18.34 -3.89
#